data_AF-A0A953WPC2-F1
#
_entry.id   AF-A0A953WPC2-F1
#
_cell.length_a   1.000
_cell.length_b   1.000
_cell.length_c   1.000
_cell.angle_alpha   90.00
_cell.angle_beta   90.00
_cell.angle_gamma   90.00
#
_symmetry.space_group_name_H-M   'P 1'
#
loop_
_entity.id
_entity.type
_entity.pdbx_description
1 polymer ?
#
loop_
_entity_poly.entity_id
_entity_poly.type
_entity_poly.pdbx_seq_one_letter_code
_entity_poly.pdbx_strand_id
1 'polypeptide(L)'
;YPVKTPMVDIHVIGAGGGSIAEIDDAGALKVGPRSAGADPGPVAYQRGGEQPTITDANIVLGRLDQKALLDGRLPIDAAAAREVIERKIAKPLGISVEEAAHGILRIAAANMNRAIQSVSTEKGYDVREFALIAFGGAGPLHAGDLARESGIRTIIAPREPGTLCARGILLSDITMDFVRSELSIASPEAWRIACVTLEDMKKQAVAWLDREGVPQEDRELRITIDARFDGQNYEVPVPIERIDAQGLDAFLKTFRARHFQEYGYDIEDRDAEIVNCRIQAVGKIRKRAEAYAPDLSKDPLKGERRVYFGKDLGWIDTNVYARGRLALGAELGGPAIIEEMSSTTIVHPGQKVRLDTEGNLIITLTDKAGAKQ
;
A
#
# COMPACT_ATOMS: atom_id res chain seq x y z
N TYR A 1 13.09 3.70 18.61
CA TYR A 1 14.34 4.48 18.60
C TYR A 1 14.34 5.36 17.36
N PRO A 2 14.55 6.69 17.48
CA PRO A 2 14.68 7.55 16.32
C PRO A 2 15.99 7.25 15.57
N VAL A 3 15.92 7.20 14.24
CA VAL A 3 17.07 6.96 13.34
C VAL A 3 17.05 8.00 12.23
N LYS A 4 18.22 8.58 11.89
CA LYS A 4 18.37 9.60 10.84
C LYS A 4 18.72 8.99 9.47
N THR A 5 18.10 7.86 9.14
CA THR A 5 18.26 7.23 7.82
C THR A 5 17.08 7.62 6.94
N PRO A 6 17.30 8.10 5.70
CA PRO A 6 16.23 8.33 4.76
C PRO A 6 15.42 7.04 4.57
N MET A 7 14.11 7.11 4.79
CA MET A 7 13.22 5.97 4.63
C MET A 7 11.88 6.44 4.09
N VAL A 8 11.19 5.55 3.39
CA VAL A 8 9.79 5.78 3.03
C VAL A 8 8.98 5.88 4.32
N ASP A 9 8.16 6.93 4.45
CA ASP A 9 7.26 7.11 5.58
C ASP A 9 6.12 6.08 5.48
N ILE A 10 6.30 4.95 6.17
CA ILE A 10 5.34 3.85 6.22
C ILE A 10 4.69 3.83 7.59
N HIS A 11 3.39 4.09 7.62
CA HIS A 11 2.56 3.87 8.80
C HIS A 11 1.92 2.48 8.72
N VAL A 12 2.22 1.64 9.71
CA VAL A 12 1.75 0.25 9.78
C VAL A 12 0.61 0.14 10.78
N ILE A 13 -0.49 -0.52 10.39
CA ILE A 13 -1.57 -0.90 11.31
C ILE A 13 -1.70 -2.43 11.38
N GLY A 14 -1.88 -2.93 12.60
CA GLY A 14 -2.15 -4.33 12.90
C GLY A 14 -3.58 -4.76 12.62
N ALA A 15 -4.04 -4.67 11.37
CA ALA A 15 -5.34 -5.15 10.93
C ALA A 15 -5.17 -5.99 9.64
N GLY A 16 -5.34 -7.31 9.76
CA GLY A 16 -5.22 -8.23 8.63
C GLY A 16 -6.09 -9.47 8.82
N GLY A 17 -6.11 -10.39 7.87
CA GLY A 17 -7.04 -11.55 7.89
C GLY A 17 -7.01 -12.36 9.19
N GLY A 18 -5.84 -12.49 9.83
CA GLY A 18 -5.69 -13.19 11.11
C GLY A 18 -6.03 -12.37 12.36
N SER A 19 -6.38 -11.09 12.26
CA SER A 19 -6.73 -10.27 13.43
C SER A 19 -7.90 -10.88 14.18
N ILE A 20 -7.71 -11.07 15.48
CA ILE A 20 -8.66 -11.77 16.35
C ILE A 20 -9.79 -10.82 16.74
N ALA A 21 -11.02 -11.32 16.66
CA ALA A 21 -12.20 -10.67 17.22
C ALA A 21 -12.46 -11.18 18.65
N GLU A 22 -12.75 -10.26 19.55
CA GLU A 22 -13.05 -10.58 20.95
C GLU A 22 -14.04 -9.58 21.54
N ILE A 23 -14.65 -9.96 22.66
CA ILE A 23 -15.44 -9.04 23.48
C ILE A 23 -14.55 -8.67 24.66
N ASP A 24 -14.35 -7.36 24.88
CA ASP A 24 -13.55 -6.89 25.99
C ASP A 24 -14.31 -6.95 27.33
N ASP A 25 -13.61 -6.63 28.41
CA ASP A 25 -14.17 -6.65 29.77
C ASP A 25 -15.37 -5.68 29.94
N ALA A 26 -15.53 -4.71 29.04
CA ALA A 26 -16.66 -3.77 29.02
C ALA A 26 -17.83 -4.25 28.15
N GLY A 27 -17.75 -5.44 27.56
CA GLY A 27 -18.79 -6.00 26.69
C GLY A 27 -18.76 -5.46 25.25
N ALA A 28 -17.71 -4.74 24.85
CA ALA A 28 -17.58 -4.19 23.51
C ALA A 28 -16.82 -5.13 22.58
N LEU A 29 -17.30 -5.28 21.34
CA LEU A 29 -16.60 -6.00 20.29
C LEU A 29 -15.33 -5.24 19.88
N LYS A 30 -14.18 -5.93 19.88
CA LYS A 30 -12.89 -5.46 19.39
C LYS A 30 -12.32 -6.41 18.35
N VAL A 31 -11.49 -5.86 17.46
CA VAL A 31 -10.78 -6.62 16.43
C VAL A 31 -9.33 -6.16 16.38
N GLY A 32 -8.41 -7.10 16.61
CA GLY A 32 -7.00 -6.78 16.84
C GLY A 32 -6.74 -6.12 18.20
N PRO A 33 -5.48 -5.77 18.51
CA PRO A 33 -4.30 -5.89 17.64
C PRO A 33 -3.74 -7.32 17.59
N ARG A 34 -4.22 -8.23 18.44
CA ARG A 34 -3.78 -9.63 18.45
C ARG A 34 -4.14 -10.32 17.14
N SER A 35 -3.27 -11.19 16.67
CA SER A 35 -3.41 -11.92 15.41
C SER A 35 -3.16 -13.41 15.63
N ALA A 36 -3.94 -14.25 14.93
CA ALA A 36 -3.73 -15.69 14.83
C ALA A 36 -2.62 -16.06 13.83
N GLY A 37 -2.08 -15.08 13.09
CA GLY A 37 -1.05 -15.31 12.07
C GLY A 37 -1.54 -16.24 10.95
N ALA A 38 -0.60 -17.01 10.36
CA ALA A 38 -0.89 -18.07 9.40
C ALA A 38 -0.90 -19.48 10.03
N ASP A 39 -0.32 -19.61 11.22
CA ASP A 39 -0.23 -20.82 12.03
C ASP A 39 -0.36 -20.42 13.52
N PRO A 40 -1.44 -20.82 14.22
CA PRO A 40 -2.49 -21.73 13.76
C PRO A 40 -3.48 -21.09 12.77
N GLY A 41 -3.48 -19.75 12.64
CA GLY A 41 -4.32 -19.03 11.68
C GLY A 41 -5.82 -19.03 12.02
N PRO A 42 -6.65 -18.58 11.05
CA PRO A 42 -8.12 -18.63 11.14
C PRO A 42 -8.65 -20.02 11.48
N VAL A 43 -9.77 -20.08 12.20
CA VAL A 43 -10.41 -21.34 12.59
C VAL A 43 -10.80 -22.16 11.36
N ALA A 44 -11.29 -21.47 10.33
CA ALA A 44 -11.69 -22.09 9.07
C ALA A 44 -10.57 -22.87 8.36
N TYR A 45 -9.30 -22.62 8.70
CA TYR A 45 -8.16 -23.32 8.09
C TYR A 45 -7.87 -24.68 8.74
N GLN A 46 -8.54 -25.03 9.84
CA GLN A 46 -8.42 -26.33 10.52
C GLN A 46 -6.97 -26.68 10.92
N ARG A 47 -6.21 -25.69 11.38
CA ARG A 47 -4.80 -25.82 11.84
C ARG A 47 -4.62 -25.60 13.35
N GLY A 48 -5.69 -25.75 14.13
CA GLY A 48 -5.68 -25.54 15.58
C GLY A 48 -6.01 -24.10 16.01
N GLY A 49 -6.54 -23.27 15.10
CA GLY A 49 -7.02 -21.93 15.44
C GLY A 49 -8.34 -22.02 16.22
N GLU A 50 -8.46 -21.28 17.33
CA GLU A 50 -9.64 -21.34 18.20
C GLU A 50 -10.37 -20.00 18.37
N GLN A 51 -9.78 -18.91 17.89
CA GLN A 51 -10.29 -17.55 18.05
C GLN A 51 -10.86 -17.05 16.73
N PRO A 52 -12.04 -16.40 16.72
CA PRO A 52 -12.63 -15.90 15.49
C PRO A 52 -11.75 -14.79 14.91
N THR A 53 -11.58 -14.78 13.59
CA THR A 53 -10.75 -13.81 12.88
C THR A 53 -11.51 -13.04 11.81
N ILE A 54 -10.87 -12.00 11.25
CA ILE A 54 -11.38 -11.29 10.07
C ILE A 54 -11.60 -12.26 8.89
N THR A 55 -10.71 -13.22 8.67
CA THR A 55 -10.89 -14.23 7.60
C THR A 55 -12.11 -15.11 7.87
N ASP A 56 -12.31 -15.57 9.11
CA ASP A 56 -13.51 -16.36 9.48
C ASP A 56 -14.79 -15.57 9.19
N ALA A 57 -14.81 -14.27 9.52
CA ALA A 57 -15.95 -13.40 9.22
C ALA A 57 -16.21 -13.27 7.71
N ASN A 58 -15.17 -13.09 6.89
CA ASN A 58 -15.32 -13.03 5.44
C ASN A 58 -15.86 -14.35 4.84
N ILE A 59 -15.46 -15.50 5.39
CA ILE A 59 -15.95 -16.82 4.97
C ILE A 59 -17.43 -16.97 5.37
N VAL A 60 -17.79 -16.62 6.61
CA VAL A 60 -19.17 -16.68 7.10
C VAL A 60 -20.11 -15.82 6.25
N LEU A 61 -19.67 -14.64 5.82
CA LEU A 61 -20.47 -13.72 5.00
C LEU A 61 -20.46 -14.04 3.50
N GLY A 62 -19.79 -15.12 3.08
CA GLY A 62 -19.70 -15.54 1.67
C GLY A 62 -18.80 -14.68 0.80
N ARG A 63 -18.05 -13.72 1.37
CA ARG A 63 -17.09 -12.89 0.61
C ARG A 63 -15.91 -13.72 0.10
N LEU A 64 -15.46 -14.68 0.91
CA LEU A 64 -14.47 -15.68 0.52
C LEU A 64 -15.15 -17.00 0.16
N ASP A 65 -14.47 -17.85 -0.62
CA ASP A 65 -14.97 -19.18 -0.95
C ASP A 65 -15.03 -20.04 0.30
N GLN A 66 -16.21 -20.64 0.53
CA GLN A 66 -16.52 -21.42 1.72
C GLN A 66 -16.04 -22.88 1.63
N LYS A 67 -15.53 -23.31 0.47
CA LYS A 67 -15.03 -24.66 0.23
C LYS A 67 -13.51 -24.69 0.17
N ALA A 68 -12.89 -23.77 -0.55
CA ALA A 68 -11.44 -23.73 -0.67
C ALA A 68 -10.88 -22.37 -1.12
N LEU A 69 -9.71 -21.99 -0.60
CA LEU A 69 -8.92 -20.83 -1.02
C LEU A 69 -7.66 -21.26 -1.79
N LEU A 70 -6.91 -20.28 -2.30
CA LEU A 70 -5.66 -20.48 -3.05
C LEU A 70 -5.85 -21.40 -4.26
N ASP A 71 -6.92 -21.15 -5.01
CA ASP A 71 -7.31 -21.94 -6.19
C ASP A 71 -7.52 -23.44 -5.86
N GLY A 72 -8.20 -23.71 -4.74
CA GLY A 72 -8.53 -25.06 -4.31
C GLY A 72 -7.49 -25.73 -3.40
N ARG A 73 -6.32 -25.11 -3.21
CA ARG A 73 -5.20 -25.71 -2.45
C ARG A 73 -5.37 -25.69 -0.94
N LEU A 74 -6.20 -24.78 -0.42
CA LEU A 74 -6.49 -24.67 1.01
C LEU A 74 -7.97 -24.97 1.25
N PRO A 75 -8.32 -26.20 1.66
CA PRO A 75 -9.68 -26.52 2.08
C PRO A 75 -10.14 -25.60 3.22
N ILE A 76 -11.41 -25.23 3.20
CA ILE A 76 -12.03 -24.32 4.18
C ILE A 76 -13.17 -25.03 4.91
N ASP A 77 -13.18 -24.89 6.23
CA ASP A 77 -14.30 -25.28 7.07
C ASP A 77 -15.12 -24.06 7.47
N ALA A 78 -16.09 -23.71 6.61
CA ALA A 78 -17.01 -22.61 6.87
C ALA A 78 -17.93 -22.86 8.08
N ALA A 79 -18.21 -24.12 8.43
CA ALA A 79 -19.04 -24.46 9.58
C ALA A 79 -18.31 -24.14 10.88
N ALA A 80 -17.03 -24.50 10.97
CA ALA A 80 -16.18 -24.16 12.12
C ALA A 80 -16.03 -22.64 12.29
N ALA A 81 -15.85 -21.89 11.21
CA ALA A 81 -15.83 -20.43 11.21
C ALA A 81 -17.15 -19.83 11.75
N ARG A 82 -18.29 -20.40 11.33
CA ARG A 82 -19.62 -19.99 11.80
C ARG A 82 -19.79 -20.29 13.29
N GLU A 83 -19.44 -21.50 13.73
CA GLU A 83 -19.60 -21.93 15.12
C GLU A 83 -18.77 -21.08 16.08
N VAL A 84 -17.50 -20.78 15.73
CA VAL A 84 -16.65 -19.98 16.61
C VAL A 84 -17.15 -18.54 16.75
N ILE A 85 -17.62 -17.92 15.66
CA ILE A 85 -18.21 -16.57 15.70
C ILE A 85 -19.52 -16.59 16.49
N GLU A 86 -20.36 -17.61 16.28
CA GLU A 86 -21.61 -17.76 17.03
C GLU A 86 -21.34 -17.87 18.54
N ARG A 87 -20.43 -18.76 18.93
CA ARG A 87 -20.12 -19.04 20.34
C ARG A 87 -19.46 -17.87 21.04
N LYS A 88 -18.46 -17.24 20.42
CA LYS A 88 -17.61 -16.25 21.08
C LYS A 88 -18.07 -14.81 20.90
N ILE A 89 -18.85 -14.50 19.87
CA ILE A 89 -19.25 -13.13 19.54
C ILE A 89 -20.77 -12.98 19.51
N ALA A 90 -21.47 -13.77 18.68
CA ALA A 90 -22.88 -13.56 18.43
C ALA A 90 -23.76 -13.85 19.66
N LYS A 91 -23.59 -15.01 20.31
CA LYS A 91 -24.33 -15.41 21.52
C LYS A 91 -24.10 -14.44 22.69
N PRO A 92 -22.86 -14.08 23.05
CA PRO A 92 -22.64 -13.13 24.15
C PRO A 92 -23.20 -11.74 23.89
N LEU A 93 -23.25 -11.29 22.62
CA LEU A 93 -23.84 -9.99 22.24
C LEU A 93 -25.36 -10.04 21.99
N GLY A 94 -25.96 -11.24 21.95
CA GLY A 94 -27.39 -11.41 21.66
C GLY A 94 -27.80 -11.02 20.24
N ILE A 95 -26.91 -11.18 19.25
CA ILE A 95 -27.14 -10.83 17.83
C ILE A 95 -27.00 -12.05 16.92
N SER A 96 -27.42 -11.93 15.65
CA SER A 96 -27.22 -12.99 14.67
C SER A 96 -25.74 -13.18 14.31
N VAL A 97 -25.39 -14.36 13.77
CA VAL A 97 -24.02 -14.67 13.36
C VAL A 97 -23.57 -13.76 12.21
N GLU A 98 -24.49 -13.43 11.31
CA GLU A 98 -24.28 -12.52 10.19
C GLU A 98 -24.03 -11.10 10.67
N GLU A 99 -24.79 -10.60 11.65
CA GLU A 99 -24.55 -9.30 12.27
C GLU A 99 -23.21 -9.27 13.01
N ALA A 100 -22.86 -10.33 13.74
CA ALA A 100 -21.57 -10.45 14.42
C ALA A 100 -20.40 -10.42 13.43
N ALA A 101 -20.43 -11.27 12.40
CA ALA A 101 -19.39 -11.33 11.38
C ALA A 101 -19.28 -10.01 10.59
N HIS A 102 -20.42 -9.39 10.25
CA HIS A 102 -20.41 -8.07 9.60
C HIS A 102 -19.86 -6.97 10.53
N GLY A 103 -20.16 -7.04 11.84
CA GLY A 103 -19.61 -6.15 12.85
C GLY A 103 -18.09 -6.25 12.97
N ILE A 104 -17.53 -7.46 12.91
CA ILE A 104 -16.07 -7.70 12.89
C ILE A 104 -15.45 -6.96 11.70
N LEU A 105 -16.01 -7.09 10.50
CA LEU A 105 -15.48 -6.43 9.29
C LEU A 105 -15.62 -4.91 9.36
N ARG A 106 -16.71 -4.39 9.93
CA ARG A 106 -16.89 -2.94 10.12
C ARG A 106 -15.86 -2.36 11.09
N ILE A 107 -15.59 -3.03 12.20
CA ILE A 107 -14.56 -2.57 13.16
C ILE A 107 -13.18 -2.63 12.52
N ALA A 108 -12.88 -3.68 11.76
CA ALA A 108 -11.63 -3.75 11.00
C ALA A 108 -11.49 -2.60 10.00
N ALA A 109 -12.54 -2.29 9.24
CA ALA A 109 -12.56 -1.18 8.29
C ALA A 109 -12.37 0.17 9.01
N ALA A 110 -13.04 0.40 10.13
CA ALA A 110 -12.88 1.62 10.93
C ALA A 110 -11.44 1.76 11.49
N ASN A 111 -10.81 0.66 11.91
CA ASN A 111 -9.42 0.66 12.35
C ASN A 111 -8.46 1.02 11.20
N MET A 112 -8.69 0.47 10.00
CA MET A 112 -7.91 0.80 8.81
C MET A 112 -8.13 2.25 8.35
N ASN A 113 -9.36 2.77 8.45
CA ASN A 113 -9.66 4.16 8.09
C ASN A 113 -8.91 5.17 8.96
N ARG A 114 -8.74 4.87 10.27
CA ARG A 114 -7.93 5.72 11.17
C ARG A 114 -6.47 5.83 10.71
N ALA A 115 -5.87 4.79 10.12
CA ALA A 115 -4.55 4.92 9.48
C ALA A 115 -4.58 5.92 8.34
N ILE A 116 -5.55 5.75 7.45
CA ILE A 116 -5.67 6.57 6.24
C ILE A 116 -5.78 8.02 6.66
N GLN A 117 -6.66 8.36 7.60
CA GLN A 117 -6.83 9.73 8.09
C GLN A 117 -5.53 10.32 8.64
N SER A 118 -4.75 9.53 9.40
CA SER A 118 -3.49 10.00 9.99
C SER A 118 -2.40 10.32 8.96
N VAL A 119 -2.36 9.58 7.85
CA VAL A 119 -1.39 9.85 6.78
C VAL A 119 -1.92 10.78 5.68
N SER A 120 -3.19 11.18 5.72
CA SER A 120 -3.85 12.01 4.70
C SER A 120 -4.47 13.28 5.27
N THR A 121 -5.73 13.22 5.73
CA THR A 121 -6.50 14.38 6.21
C THR A 121 -5.80 15.12 7.35
N GLU A 122 -5.18 14.41 8.30
CA GLU A 122 -4.43 15.04 9.41
C GLU A 122 -3.18 15.79 8.93
N LYS A 123 -2.66 15.43 7.74
CA LYS A 123 -1.58 16.14 7.04
C LYS A 123 -2.09 17.22 6.06
N GLY A 124 -3.40 17.46 6.02
CA GLY A 124 -4.03 18.50 5.18
C GLY A 124 -4.40 18.08 3.75
N TYR A 125 -4.31 16.78 3.43
CA TYR A 125 -4.65 16.27 2.09
C TYR A 125 -6.16 16.03 1.91
N ASP A 126 -6.68 16.32 0.71
CA ASP A 126 -8.02 15.89 0.31
C ASP A 126 -8.00 14.46 -0.27
N VAL A 127 -8.43 13.48 0.54
CA VAL A 127 -8.48 12.06 0.16
C VAL A 127 -9.29 11.75 -1.10
N ARG A 128 -10.19 12.65 -1.54
CA ARG A 128 -10.98 12.47 -2.76
C ARG A 128 -10.16 12.63 -4.03
N GLU A 129 -9.00 13.28 -3.94
CA GLU A 129 -8.04 13.44 -5.03
C GLU A 129 -7.13 12.20 -5.21
N PHE A 130 -7.23 11.21 -4.30
CA PHE A 130 -6.41 10.02 -4.31
C PHE A 130 -7.19 8.79 -4.78
N ALA A 131 -6.43 7.79 -5.24
CA ALA A 131 -6.93 6.43 -5.45
C ALA A 131 -6.37 5.48 -4.37
N LEU A 132 -7.20 4.57 -3.87
CA LEU A 132 -6.79 3.52 -2.94
C LEU A 132 -6.18 2.35 -3.71
N ILE A 133 -4.87 2.13 -3.59
CA ILE A 133 -4.23 0.93 -4.14
C ILE A 133 -4.41 -0.24 -3.17
N ALA A 134 -5.26 -1.19 -3.54
CA ALA A 134 -5.61 -2.33 -2.70
C ALA A 134 -4.77 -3.55 -3.09
N PHE A 135 -3.72 -3.84 -2.30
CA PHE A 135 -2.83 -4.98 -2.55
C PHE A 135 -2.64 -5.85 -1.30
N GLY A 136 -1.88 -6.94 -1.45
CA GLY A 136 -1.89 -8.06 -0.51
C GLY A 136 -3.11 -8.96 -0.72
N GLY A 137 -3.11 -10.14 -0.11
CA GLY A 137 -4.17 -11.12 -0.34
C GLY A 137 -5.56 -10.64 0.08
N ALA A 138 -5.64 -9.87 1.17
CA ALA A 138 -6.88 -9.35 1.75
C ALA A 138 -7.17 -7.87 1.41
N GLY A 139 -6.28 -7.16 0.74
CA GLY A 139 -6.50 -5.73 0.43
C GLY A 139 -7.77 -5.52 -0.39
N PRO A 140 -7.90 -6.14 -1.58
CA PRO A 140 -9.11 -6.03 -2.41
C PRO A 140 -10.40 -6.53 -1.76
N LEU A 141 -10.30 -7.38 -0.74
CA LEU A 141 -11.44 -7.93 0.01
C LEU A 141 -12.12 -6.86 0.89
N HIS A 142 -11.34 -5.88 1.36
CA HIS A 142 -11.80 -4.82 2.26
C HIS A 142 -11.85 -3.44 1.61
N ALA A 143 -11.28 -3.29 0.41
CA ALA A 143 -11.11 -2.00 -0.24
C ALA A 143 -12.44 -1.27 -0.49
N GLY A 144 -13.51 -2.00 -0.82
CA GLY A 144 -14.83 -1.39 -1.03
C GLY A 144 -15.41 -0.74 0.21
N ASP A 145 -15.35 -1.43 1.35
CA ASP A 145 -15.77 -0.89 2.65
C ASP A 145 -14.89 0.29 3.07
N LEU A 146 -13.56 0.15 2.92
CA LEU A 146 -12.60 1.17 3.29
C LEU A 146 -12.75 2.46 2.46
N ALA A 147 -12.89 2.33 1.14
CA ALA A 147 -13.07 3.47 0.26
C ALA A 147 -14.37 4.24 0.58
N ARG A 148 -15.45 3.53 0.91
CA ARG A 148 -16.71 4.16 1.35
C ARG A 148 -16.54 4.92 2.66
N GLU A 149 -15.87 4.32 3.64
CA GLU A 149 -15.64 4.91 4.97
C GLU A 149 -14.68 6.13 4.89
N SER A 150 -13.66 6.06 4.04
CA SER A 150 -12.66 7.12 3.85
C SER A 150 -13.10 8.20 2.84
N GLY A 151 -14.20 8.00 2.10
CA GLY A 151 -14.62 8.91 1.03
C GLY A 151 -13.78 8.86 -0.25
N ILE A 152 -12.95 7.84 -0.42
CA ILE A 152 -12.13 7.62 -1.61
C ILE A 152 -13.02 7.08 -2.74
N ARG A 153 -12.94 7.69 -3.92
CA ARG A 153 -13.85 7.37 -5.04
C ARG A 153 -13.35 6.27 -5.98
N THR A 154 -12.03 6.06 -6.00
CA THR A 154 -11.35 5.15 -6.92
C THR A 154 -10.51 4.16 -6.14
N ILE A 155 -10.69 2.87 -6.41
CA ILE A 155 -9.86 1.79 -5.91
C ILE A 155 -9.14 1.18 -7.11
N ILE A 156 -7.86 0.88 -6.93
CA ILE A 156 -7.05 0.15 -7.90
C ILE A 156 -6.61 -1.15 -7.22
N ALA A 157 -7.18 -2.28 -7.65
CA ALA A 157 -6.63 -3.59 -7.30
C ALA A 157 -5.69 -4.03 -8.43
N PRO A 158 -4.36 -3.96 -8.24
CA PRO A 158 -3.40 -4.24 -9.30
C PRO A 158 -3.47 -5.70 -9.72
N ARG A 159 -2.89 -6.06 -10.88
CA ARG A 159 -2.76 -7.48 -11.23
C ARG A 159 -1.95 -8.20 -10.14
N GLU A 160 -2.38 -9.40 -9.79
CA GLU A 160 -1.75 -10.22 -8.75
C GLU A 160 -1.55 -9.47 -7.41
N PRO A 161 -2.62 -8.92 -6.79
CA PRO A 161 -2.51 -8.09 -5.59
C PRO A 161 -1.72 -8.75 -4.46
N GLY A 162 -1.90 -10.07 -4.28
CA GLY A 162 -1.26 -10.85 -3.23
C GLY A 162 0.26 -11.00 -3.38
N THR A 163 0.81 -10.80 -4.58
CA THR A 163 2.26 -10.94 -4.87
C THR A 163 2.90 -9.63 -5.33
N LEU A 164 2.18 -8.50 -5.22
CA LEU A 164 2.66 -7.18 -5.69
C LEU A 164 4.03 -6.80 -5.11
N CYS A 165 4.30 -7.08 -3.83
CA CYS A 165 5.59 -6.77 -3.21
C CYS A 165 6.75 -7.53 -3.86
N ALA A 166 6.55 -8.80 -4.20
CA ALA A 166 7.57 -9.60 -4.88
C ALA A 166 7.83 -9.04 -6.29
N ARG A 167 6.77 -8.64 -6.99
CA ARG A 167 6.90 -7.94 -8.29
C ARG A 167 7.61 -6.59 -8.15
N GLY A 168 7.36 -5.86 -7.06
CA GLY A 168 8.06 -4.61 -6.73
C GLY A 168 9.57 -4.81 -6.64
N ILE A 169 10.03 -5.88 -5.97
CA ILE A 169 11.46 -6.23 -5.88
C ILE A 169 12.05 -6.51 -7.27
N LEU A 170 11.33 -7.27 -8.11
CA LEU A 170 11.80 -7.62 -9.46
C LEU A 170 11.87 -6.41 -10.42
N LEU A 171 11.09 -5.36 -10.16
CA LEU A 171 10.99 -4.17 -11.01
C LEU A 171 11.77 -2.96 -10.44
N SER A 172 12.36 -3.10 -9.26
CA SER A 172 13.14 -2.04 -8.62
C SER A 172 14.56 -2.04 -9.16
N ASP A 173 15.10 -0.84 -9.41
CA ASP A 173 16.51 -0.69 -9.71
C ASP A 173 17.32 -0.97 -8.44
N ILE A 174 18.53 -1.49 -8.57
CA ILE A 174 19.40 -1.65 -7.39
C ILE A 174 19.98 -0.28 -7.05
N THR A 175 19.96 0.09 -5.77
CA THR A 175 20.44 1.39 -5.32
C THR A 175 21.28 1.29 -4.06
N MET A 176 22.31 2.12 -3.96
CA MET A 176 23.10 2.32 -2.74
C MET A 176 23.32 3.81 -2.51
N ASP A 177 22.96 4.29 -1.33
CA ASP A 177 23.20 5.68 -0.91
C ASP A 177 24.50 5.80 -0.13
N PHE A 178 25.38 6.68 -0.60
CA PHE A 178 26.60 7.10 0.07
C PHE A 178 26.38 8.49 0.64
N VAL A 179 26.65 8.69 1.92
CA VAL A 179 26.40 9.96 2.63
C VAL A 179 27.62 10.31 3.46
N ARG A 180 28.11 11.55 3.33
CA ARG A 180 29.11 12.14 4.23
C ARG A 180 28.61 13.49 4.73
N SER A 181 28.60 13.68 6.04
CA SER A 181 28.30 14.99 6.64
C SER A 181 29.48 15.93 6.44
N GLU A 182 29.19 17.12 5.94
CA GLU A 182 30.14 18.19 5.63
C GLU A 182 29.52 19.51 6.09
N LEU A 183 29.60 19.80 7.38
CA LEU A 183 28.96 20.99 7.97
C LEU A 183 29.83 22.23 7.79
N SER A 184 29.44 23.11 6.86
CA SER A 184 30.21 24.34 6.59
C SER A 184 29.37 25.41 5.91
N ILE A 185 29.65 26.68 6.24
CA ILE A 185 29.14 27.82 5.48
C ILE A 185 29.66 27.73 4.04
N ALA A 186 28.76 27.86 3.07
CA ALA A 186 29.02 27.72 1.64
C ALA A 186 29.93 28.85 1.13
N SER A 187 31.23 28.64 1.27
CA SER A 187 32.30 29.51 0.78
C SER A 187 33.04 28.85 -0.39
N PRO A 188 33.85 29.59 -1.17
CA PRO A 188 34.67 29.01 -2.23
C PRO A 188 35.63 27.90 -1.76
N GLU A 189 36.08 27.95 -0.51
CA GLU A 189 36.92 26.92 0.11
C GLU A 189 36.10 25.69 0.50
N ALA A 190 34.99 25.89 1.23
CA ALA A 190 34.09 24.82 1.64
C ALA A 190 33.53 24.05 0.43
N TRP A 191 33.18 24.76 -0.64
CA TRP A 191 32.72 24.17 -1.89
C TRP A 191 33.78 23.26 -2.53
N ARG A 192 35.05 23.67 -2.52
CA ARG A 192 36.15 22.85 -3.02
C ARG A 192 36.30 21.57 -2.21
N ILE A 193 36.19 21.65 -0.88
CA ILE A 193 36.22 20.48 0.01
C ILE A 193 35.06 19.55 -0.31
N ALA A 194 33.84 20.07 -0.42
CA ALA A 194 32.66 19.29 -0.80
C ALA A 194 32.85 18.59 -2.16
N CYS A 195 33.42 19.27 -3.16
CA CYS A 195 33.74 18.67 -4.46
C CYS A 195 34.73 17.50 -4.34
N VAL A 196 35.78 17.64 -3.53
CA VAL A 196 36.74 16.55 -3.27
C VAL A 196 36.06 15.36 -2.59
N THR A 197 35.25 15.62 -1.55
CA THR A 197 34.46 14.60 -0.88
C THR A 197 33.54 13.86 -1.86
N LEU A 198 32.84 14.59 -2.74
CA LEU A 198 31.95 14.01 -3.73
C LEU A 198 32.71 13.15 -4.75
N GLU A 199 33.89 13.57 -5.23
CA GLU A 199 34.70 12.76 -6.14
C GLU A 199 35.20 11.46 -5.48
N ASP A 200 35.54 11.49 -4.21
CA ASP A 200 35.92 10.27 -3.48
C ASP A 200 34.72 9.33 -3.25
N MET A 201 33.56 9.87 -2.90
CA MET A 201 32.32 9.10 -2.79
C MET A 201 31.90 8.50 -4.14
N LYS A 202 32.15 9.21 -5.24
CA LYS A 202 31.86 8.75 -6.60
C LYS A 202 32.68 7.52 -6.95
N LYS A 203 33.96 7.47 -6.57
CA LYS A 203 34.81 6.28 -6.74
C LYS A 203 34.24 5.08 -5.96
N GLN A 204 33.76 5.30 -4.75
CA GLN A 204 33.13 4.25 -3.93
C GLN A 204 31.83 3.74 -4.56
N ALA A 205 30.99 4.64 -5.05
CA ALA A 205 29.74 4.33 -5.74
C ALA A 205 29.98 3.49 -7.02
N VAL A 206 30.97 3.87 -7.83
CA VAL A 206 31.36 3.11 -9.01
C VAL A 206 31.90 1.73 -8.65
N ALA A 207 32.78 1.64 -7.66
CA ALA A 207 33.33 0.36 -7.20
C ALA A 207 32.25 -0.58 -6.63
N TRP A 208 31.19 -0.02 -6.02
CA TRP A 208 30.03 -0.80 -5.61
C TRP A 208 29.24 -1.34 -6.81
N LEU A 209 28.94 -0.48 -7.80
CA LEU A 209 28.27 -0.91 -9.04
C LEU A 209 29.07 -1.97 -9.82
N ASP A 210 30.40 -1.89 -9.80
CA ASP A 210 31.29 -2.92 -10.35
C ASP A 210 31.12 -4.27 -9.63
N ARG A 211 31.05 -4.24 -8.29
CA ARG A 211 30.87 -5.45 -7.46
C ARG A 211 29.51 -6.10 -7.69
N GLU A 212 28.46 -5.30 -7.88
CA GLU A 212 27.11 -5.77 -8.21
C GLU A 212 27.00 -6.24 -9.67
N GLY A 213 28.05 -6.07 -10.48
CA GLY A 213 28.08 -6.54 -11.87
C GLY A 213 27.20 -5.73 -12.84
N VAL A 214 26.91 -4.46 -12.53
CA VAL A 214 26.06 -3.60 -13.38
C VAL A 214 26.83 -3.14 -14.62
N PRO A 215 26.35 -3.33 -15.86
CA PRO A 215 26.98 -2.80 -17.07
C PRO A 215 27.04 -1.27 -17.09
N GLN A 216 28.06 -0.67 -17.74
CA GLN A 216 28.27 0.78 -17.71
C GLN A 216 27.08 1.57 -18.27
N GLU A 217 26.41 1.06 -19.31
CA GLU A 217 25.25 1.67 -19.94
C GLU A 217 24.01 1.71 -19.04
N ASP A 218 23.97 0.86 -18.02
CA ASP A 218 22.84 0.72 -17.08
C ASP A 218 23.12 1.45 -15.75
N ARG A 219 24.25 2.17 -15.63
CA ARG A 219 24.63 2.90 -14.41
C ARG A 219 24.12 4.35 -14.44
N GLU A 220 23.66 4.83 -13.30
CA GLU A 220 23.35 6.22 -13.06
C GLU A 220 23.85 6.64 -11.68
N LEU A 221 24.46 7.82 -11.59
CA LEU A 221 24.84 8.43 -10.31
C LEU A 221 24.02 9.70 -10.12
N ARG A 222 23.31 9.80 -9.01
CA ARG A 222 22.59 11.02 -8.63
C ARG A 222 23.33 11.69 -7.50
N ILE A 223 23.68 12.95 -7.68
CA ILE A 223 24.47 13.72 -6.72
C ILE A 223 23.57 14.78 -6.11
N THR A 224 23.56 14.83 -4.78
CA THR A 224 22.74 15.78 -4.02
C THR A 224 23.58 16.34 -2.88
N ILE A 225 23.42 17.64 -2.61
CA ILE A 225 23.94 18.27 -1.39
C ILE A 225 22.75 18.71 -0.55
N ASP A 226 22.68 18.26 0.69
CA ASP A 226 21.73 18.81 1.65
C ASP A 226 22.26 20.15 2.15
N ALA A 227 21.44 21.19 2.03
CA ALA A 227 21.81 22.54 2.43
C ALA A 227 20.67 23.23 3.17
N ARG A 228 21.01 24.21 4.00
CA ARG A 228 20.04 25.03 4.75
C ARG A 228 20.57 26.44 4.92
N PHE A 229 19.74 27.39 5.35
CA PHE A 229 20.31 28.66 5.83
C PHE A 229 20.99 28.45 7.18
N ASP A 230 22.03 29.23 7.44
CA ASP A 230 22.66 29.25 8.76
C ASP A 230 21.61 29.49 9.86
N GLY A 231 21.68 28.70 10.94
CA GLY A 231 20.71 28.72 12.04
C GLY A 231 19.33 28.13 11.74
N GLN A 232 19.09 27.56 10.56
CA GLN A 232 17.87 26.80 10.24
C GLN A 232 17.98 25.36 10.72
N ASN A 233 16.83 24.73 11.04
CA ASN A 233 16.81 23.36 11.57
C ASN A 233 16.63 22.26 10.53
N TYR A 234 16.15 22.59 9.33
CA TYR A 234 15.79 21.63 8.28
C TYR A 234 16.60 21.86 7.01
N GLU A 235 17.08 20.77 6.42
CA GLU A 235 17.82 20.78 5.17
C GLU A 235 16.90 20.63 3.96
N VAL A 236 17.33 21.25 2.85
CA VAL A 236 16.74 21.12 1.52
C VAL A 236 17.72 20.33 0.65
N PRO A 237 17.28 19.25 -0.04
CA PRO A 237 18.12 18.51 -0.95
C PRO A 237 18.33 19.28 -2.26
N VAL A 238 19.57 19.60 -2.58
CA VAL A 238 19.97 20.35 -3.79
C VAL A 238 20.66 19.42 -4.78
N PRO A 239 20.01 19.04 -5.90
CA PRO A 239 20.64 18.18 -6.90
C PRO A 239 21.78 18.92 -7.62
N ILE A 240 22.87 18.20 -7.88
CA ILE A 240 24.05 18.70 -8.58
C ILE A 240 24.22 17.92 -9.89
N GLU A 241 24.24 18.62 -11.02
CA GLU A 241 24.40 17.98 -12.34
C GLU A 241 25.83 17.47 -12.56
N ARG A 242 26.82 18.27 -12.15
CA ARG A 242 28.25 17.95 -12.30
C ARG A 242 29.03 18.46 -11.10
N ILE A 243 30.02 17.70 -10.67
CA ILE A 243 30.98 18.16 -9.67
C ILE A 243 31.92 19.13 -10.36
N ASP A 244 31.84 20.41 -10.00
CA ASP A 244 32.63 21.48 -10.58
C ASP A 244 33.07 22.46 -9.49
N ALA A 245 34.39 22.62 -9.34
CA ALA A 245 34.98 23.52 -8.35
C ALA A 245 34.61 24.99 -8.54
N GLN A 246 34.10 25.38 -9.72
CA GLN A 246 33.59 26.73 -10.01
C GLN A 246 32.05 26.83 -9.93
N GLY A 247 31.38 25.75 -9.54
CA GLY A 247 29.91 25.64 -9.52
C GLY A 247 29.19 26.23 -8.30
N LEU A 248 29.87 26.93 -7.39
CA LEU A 248 29.28 27.44 -6.15
C LEU A 248 28.08 28.34 -6.40
N ASP A 249 28.18 29.32 -7.31
CA ASP A 249 27.09 30.26 -7.58
C ASP A 249 25.84 29.57 -8.15
N ALA A 250 26.05 28.56 -9.00
CA ALA A 250 24.98 27.73 -9.55
C ALA A 250 24.31 26.88 -8.47
N PHE A 251 25.09 26.31 -7.55
CA PHE A 251 24.58 25.61 -6.39
C PHE A 251 23.75 26.52 -5.48
N LEU A 252 24.26 27.70 -5.11
CA LEU A 252 23.56 28.65 -4.25
C LEU A 252 22.24 29.12 -4.88
N LYS A 253 22.25 29.39 -6.19
CA LYS A 253 21.03 29.72 -6.94
C LYS A 253 20.00 28.59 -6.91
N THR A 254 20.44 27.35 -7.14
CA THR A 254 19.56 26.18 -7.09
C THR A 254 19.01 25.95 -5.68
N PHE A 255 19.85 26.09 -4.65
CA PHE A 255 19.45 26.00 -3.25
C PHE A 255 18.34 27.00 -2.92
N ARG A 256 18.54 28.30 -3.19
CA ARG A 256 17.54 29.34 -2.92
C ARG A 256 16.23 29.09 -3.67
N ALA A 257 16.30 28.65 -4.93
CA ALA A 257 15.10 28.30 -5.69
C ALA A 257 14.33 27.11 -5.09
N ARG A 258 15.05 26.08 -4.63
CA ARG A 258 14.46 24.91 -3.98
C ARG A 258 13.87 25.25 -2.62
N HIS A 259 14.56 26.05 -1.82
CA HIS A 259 14.06 26.53 -0.54
C HIS A 259 12.78 27.35 -0.72
N PHE A 260 12.75 28.27 -1.70
CA PHE A 260 11.55 29.02 -2.03
C PHE A 260 10.40 28.11 -2.48
N GLN A 261 10.68 27.06 -3.26
CA GLN A 261 9.68 26.10 -3.67
C GLN A 261 9.09 25.31 -2.48
N GLU A 262 9.94 24.91 -1.52
CA GLU A 262 9.54 24.07 -0.40
C GLU A 262 8.87 24.86 0.74
N TYR A 263 9.36 26.07 1.03
CA TYR A 263 8.90 26.87 2.17
C TYR A 263 8.19 28.17 1.80
N GLY A 264 8.20 28.58 0.52
CA GLY A 264 7.51 29.78 0.04
C GLY A 264 8.22 31.11 0.30
N TYR A 265 9.47 31.08 0.81
CA TYR A 265 10.26 32.27 1.06
C TYR A 265 11.76 32.03 0.85
N ASP A 266 12.50 33.12 0.66
CA ASP A 266 13.95 33.19 0.70
C ASP A 266 14.36 33.99 1.95
N ILE A 267 15.55 33.74 2.49
CA ILE A 267 16.11 34.53 3.59
C ILE A 267 17.24 35.37 3.01
N GLU A 268 16.93 36.63 2.74
CA GLU A 268 17.92 37.63 2.33
C GLU A 268 18.98 37.78 3.42
N ASP A 269 20.23 38.02 3.01
CA ASP A 269 21.40 38.21 3.89
C ASP A 269 21.79 37.04 4.80
N ARG A 270 21.24 35.85 4.56
CA ARG A 270 21.68 34.61 5.24
C ARG A 270 22.49 33.73 4.32
N ASP A 271 23.61 33.26 4.85
CA ASP A 271 24.49 32.33 4.18
C ASP A 271 23.86 30.93 4.13
N ALA A 272 24.11 30.22 3.04
CA ALA A 272 23.81 28.81 2.95
C ALA A 272 24.88 28.00 3.70
N GLU A 273 24.45 26.95 4.39
CA GLU A 273 25.28 25.96 5.04
C GLU A 273 25.14 24.63 4.28
N ILE A 274 26.25 24.08 3.83
CA ILE A 274 26.35 22.70 3.35
C ILE A 274 26.28 21.80 4.60
N VAL A 275 25.46 20.75 4.56
CA VAL A 275 25.27 19.83 5.70
C VAL A 275 25.69 18.42 5.35
N ASN A 276 25.24 17.88 4.21
CA ASN A 276 25.62 16.54 3.77
C ASN A 276 25.92 16.52 2.27
N CYS A 277 26.95 15.80 1.88
CA CYS A 277 27.18 15.34 0.52
C CYS A 277 26.55 13.95 0.34
N ARG A 278 25.79 13.74 -0.75
CA ARG A 278 25.12 12.48 -1.06
C ARG A 278 25.39 12.04 -2.49
N ILE A 279 25.66 10.75 -2.67
CA ILE A 279 25.66 10.09 -3.98
C ILE A 279 24.79 8.85 -3.89
N GLN A 280 23.76 8.79 -4.72
CA GLN A 280 22.99 7.58 -4.95
C GLN A 280 23.54 6.88 -6.19
N ALA A 281 24.09 5.69 -6.00
CA ALA A 281 24.47 4.79 -7.06
C ALA A 281 23.24 3.99 -7.50
N VAL A 282 22.90 4.01 -8.79
CA VAL A 282 21.74 3.32 -9.34
C VAL A 282 22.20 2.38 -10.45
N GLY A 283 21.86 1.10 -10.33
CA GLY A 283 21.95 0.11 -11.39
C GLY A 283 20.57 -0.18 -11.96
N LYS A 284 20.32 0.27 -13.19
CA LYS A 284 19.05 0.09 -13.89
C LYS A 284 18.85 -1.38 -14.21
N ILE A 285 17.75 -1.94 -13.74
CA ILE A 285 17.35 -3.28 -14.18
C ILE A 285 16.56 -3.12 -15.48
N ARG A 286 16.87 -3.96 -16.49
CA ARG A 286 16.05 -4.03 -17.71
C ARG A 286 14.69 -4.62 -17.38
N LYS A 287 13.71 -3.75 -17.15
CA LYS A 287 12.33 -4.12 -16.82
C LYS A 287 11.68 -4.68 -18.09
N ARG A 288 11.53 -6.01 -18.18
CA ARG A 288 10.64 -6.61 -19.18
C ARG A 288 9.20 -6.34 -18.73
N ALA A 289 8.53 -5.41 -19.40
CA ALA A 289 7.10 -5.23 -19.25
C ALA A 289 6.41 -6.44 -19.90
N GLU A 290 6.09 -7.44 -19.10
CA GLU A 290 5.24 -8.53 -19.55
C GLU A 290 3.81 -8.01 -19.65
N ALA A 291 3.29 -7.96 -20.88
CA ALA A 291 1.93 -7.57 -21.16
C ALA A 291 0.96 -8.53 -20.43
N TYR A 292 -0.08 -7.98 -19.82
CA TYR A 292 -1.11 -8.80 -19.21
C TYR A 292 -1.99 -9.42 -20.31
N ALA A 293 -2.08 -10.75 -20.34
CA ALA A 293 -2.82 -11.50 -21.35
C ALA A 293 -3.83 -12.44 -20.66
N PRO A 294 -5.13 -12.11 -20.66
CA PRO A 294 -6.15 -13.00 -20.12
C PRO A 294 -6.39 -14.23 -21.02
N ASP A 295 -6.72 -15.36 -20.41
CA ASP A 295 -7.16 -16.58 -21.09
C ASP A 295 -8.66 -16.50 -21.41
N LEU A 296 -8.96 -16.09 -22.64
CA LEU A 296 -10.34 -15.94 -23.13
C LEU A 296 -10.94 -17.25 -23.68
N SER A 297 -10.25 -18.39 -23.51
CA SER A 297 -10.74 -19.69 -23.99
C SER A 297 -11.91 -20.25 -23.16
N LYS A 298 -12.18 -19.67 -21.99
CA LYS A 298 -13.19 -20.13 -21.03
C LYS A 298 -14.06 -18.97 -20.57
N ASP A 299 -15.29 -19.30 -20.18
CA ASP A 299 -16.21 -18.34 -19.57
C ASP A 299 -15.57 -17.72 -18.30
N PRO A 300 -15.54 -16.38 -18.17
CA PRO A 300 -15.12 -15.73 -16.95
C PRO A 300 -16.05 -16.01 -15.77
N LEU A 301 -17.34 -16.28 -15.98
CA LEU A 301 -18.28 -16.60 -14.91
C LEU A 301 -17.98 -18.00 -14.35
N LYS A 302 -17.52 -18.06 -13.09
CA LYS A 302 -17.27 -19.30 -12.35
C LYS A 302 -18.53 -19.88 -11.72
N GLY A 303 -19.51 -19.02 -11.45
CA GLY A 303 -20.75 -19.38 -10.77
C GLY A 303 -21.29 -18.21 -9.95
N GLU A 304 -22.12 -18.54 -8.98
CA GLU A 304 -22.82 -17.58 -8.12
C GLU A 304 -22.64 -17.97 -6.65
N ARG A 305 -22.53 -16.98 -5.77
CA ARG A 305 -22.38 -17.15 -4.33
C ARG A 305 -23.23 -16.13 -3.60
N ARG A 306 -23.94 -16.55 -2.54
CA ARG A 306 -24.65 -15.62 -1.67
C ARG A 306 -23.67 -14.85 -0.81
N VAL A 307 -23.78 -13.52 -0.82
CA VAL A 307 -22.93 -12.63 -0.02
C VAL A 307 -23.82 -11.74 0.84
N TYR A 308 -23.46 -11.60 2.11
CA TYR A 308 -24.16 -10.72 3.03
C TYR A 308 -23.55 -9.31 3.01
N PHE A 309 -24.34 -8.31 2.62
CA PHE A 309 -23.89 -6.92 2.48
C PHE A 309 -24.37 -6.00 3.62
N GLY A 310 -24.60 -6.57 4.80
CA GLY A 310 -25.07 -5.85 5.98
C GLY A 310 -26.60 -5.87 6.11
N LYS A 311 -27.10 -5.38 7.23
CA LYS A 311 -28.53 -5.49 7.63
C LYS A 311 -29.49 -4.87 6.62
N ASP A 312 -29.09 -3.77 5.97
CA ASP A 312 -29.95 -3.03 5.05
C ASP A 312 -30.15 -3.74 3.70
N LEU A 313 -29.16 -4.56 3.28
CA LEU A 313 -29.15 -5.23 1.98
C LEU A 313 -29.36 -6.75 2.11
N GLY A 314 -28.98 -7.33 3.24
CA GLY A 314 -29.08 -8.76 3.50
C GLY A 314 -28.19 -9.61 2.58
N TRP A 315 -28.65 -10.82 2.32
CA TRP A 315 -28.00 -11.78 1.43
C TRP A 315 -28.39 -11.57 -0.02
N ILE A 316 -27.41 -11.32 -0.89
CA ILE A 316 -27.61 -11.12 -2.32
C ILE A 316 -26.84 -12.18 -3.12
N ASP A 317 -27.50 -12.79 -4.09
CA ASP A 317 -26.87 -13.68 -5.06
C ASP A 317 -25.85 -12.88 -5.90
N THR A 318 -24.59 -13.28 -5.85
CA THR A 318 -23.46 -12.51 -6.37
C THR A 318 -22.66 -13.35 -7.36
N ASN A 319 -22.51 -12.85 -8.59
CA ASN A 319 -21.71 -13.51 -9.61
C ASN A 319 -20.22 -13.54 -9.23
N VAL A 320 -19.59 -14.69 -9.43
CA VAL A 320 -18.17 -14.92 -9.16
C VAL A 320 -17.44 -15.07 -10.49
N TYR A 321 -16.48 -14.21 -10.75
CA TYR A 321 -15.68 -14.19 -11.98
C TYR A 321 -14.24 -14.63 -11.73
N ALA A 322 -13.65 -15.36 -12.67
CA ALA A 322 -12.21 -15.60 -12.71
C ALA A 322 -11.50 -14.40 -13.35
N ARG A 323 -10.65 -13.70 -12.59
CA ARG A 323 -9.95 -12.50 -13.11
C ARG A 323 -9.20 -12.78 -14.41
N GLY A 324 -8.45 -13.88 -14.44
CA GLY A 324 -7.62 -14.28 -15.58
C GLY A 324 -8.38 -14.63 -16.86
N ARG A 325 -9.72 -14.62 -16.84
CA ARG A 325 -10.58 -14.88 -18.00
C ARG A 325 -11.39 -13.67 -18.45
N LEU A 326 -11.29 -12.56 -17.72
CA LEU A 326 -11.95 -11.32 -18.10
C LEU A 326 -11.21 -10.69 -19.27
N ALA A 327 -11.96 -10.27 -20.30
CA ALA A 327 -11.39 -9.51 -21.40
C ALA A 327 -10.86 -8.16 -20.94
N LEU A 328 -9.75 -7.69 -21.54
CA LEU A 328 -9.28 -6.33 -21.31
C LEU A 328 -10.37 -5.33 -21.70
N GLY A 329 -10.58 -4.31 -20.88
CA GLY A 329 -11.67 -3.35 -21.04
C GLY A 329 -13.04 -3.86 -20.56
N ALA A 330 -13.16 -5.09 -20.05
CA ALA A 330 -14.41 -5.58 -19.49
C ALA A 330 -14.89 -4.69 -18.34
N GLU A 331 -16.18 -4.37 -18.36
CA GLU A 331 -16.86 -3.60 -17.32
C GLU A 331 -17.92 -4.47 -16.65
N LEU A 332 -17.96 -4.44 -15.31
CA LEU A 332 -18.94 -5.17 -14.51
C LEU A 332 -19.55 -4.23 -13.47
N GLY A 333 -20.85 -4.40 -13.21
CA GLY A 333 -21.53 -3.78 -12.07
C GLY A 333 -21.49 -4.68 -10.84
N GLY A 334 -21.44 -4.08 -9.65
CA GLY A 334 -21.63 -4.79 -8.40
C GLY A 334 -23.11 -5.10 -8.10
N PRO A 335 -23.41 -6.13 -7.28
CA PRO A 335 -22.43 -6.96 -6.57
C PRO A 335 -21.75 -7.98 -7.49
N ALA A 336 -20.42 -8.09 -7.35
CA ALA A 336 -19.62 -9.10 -8.04
C ALA A 336 -18.41 -9.49 -7.17
N ILE A 337 -17.96 -10.74 -7.31
CA ILE A 337 -16.70 -11.22 -6.76
C ILE A 337 -15.76 -11.49 -7.94
N ILE A 338 -14.53 -11.00 -7.88
CA ILE A 338 -13.48 -11.33 -8.84
C ILE A 338 -12.38 -12.08 -8.10
N GLU A 339 -12.16 -13.34 -8.47
CA GLU A 339 -11.21 -14.24 -7.83
C GLU A 339 -9.99 -14.47 -8.72
N GLU A 340 -8.82 -14.50 -8.09
CA GLU A 340 -7.58 -15.04 -8.62
C GLU A 340 -6.85 -15.83 -7.53
N MET A 341 -5.79 -16.54 -7.89
CA MET A 341 -5.09 -17.40 -6.92
C MET A 341 -4.59 -16.63 -5.69
N SER A 342 -4.12 -15.38 -5.88
CA SER A 342 -3.46 -14.59 -4.83
C SER A 342 -4.40 -13.65 -4.07
N SER A 343 -5.65 -13.44 -4.51
CA SER A 343 -6.58 -12.50 -3.88
C SER A 343 -8.04 -12.68 -4.32
N THR A 344 -8.97 -12.16 -3.52
CA THR A 344 -10.39 -12.02 -3.84
C THR A 344 -10.79 -10.56 -3.75
N THR A 345 -11.36 -10.02 -4.83
CA THR A 345 -11.85 -8.65 -4.90
C THR A 345 -13.38 -8.63 -4.79
N ILE A 346 -13.90 -7.80 -3.88
CA ILE A 346 -15.35 -7.58 -3.75
C ILE A 346 -15.72 -6.25 -4.41
N VAL A 347 -16.63 -6.32 -5.38
CA VAL A 347 -17.29 -5.16 -5.96
C VAL A 347 -18.66 -5.06 -5.32
N HIS A 348 -18.85 -4.10 -4.42
CA HIS A 348 -20.08 -3.95 -3.66
C HIS A 348 -21.24 -3.44 -4.54
N PRO A 349 -22.51 -3.63 -4.11
CA PRO A 349 -23.64 -2.95 -4.72
C PRO A 349 -23.40 -1.43 -4.84
N GLY A 350 -23.71 -0.87 -6.02
CA GLY A 350 -23.45 0.54 -6.32
C GLY A 350 -22.00 0.86 -6.74
N GLN A 351 -21.15 -0.15 -6.92
CA GLN A 351 -19.83 0.01 -7.55
C GLN A 351 -19.83 -0.51 -8.98
N LYS A 352 -18.90 0.00 -9.77
CA LYS A 352 -18.51 -0.55 -11.08
C LYS A 352 -17.04 -0.89 -11.07
N VAL A 353 -16.65 -1.88 -11.84
CA VAL A 353 -15.25 -2.26 -12.04
C VAL A 353 -14.95 -2.33 -13.53
N ARG A 354 -13.76 -1.87 -13.92
CA ARG A 354 -13.21 -2.05 -15.26
C ARG A 354 -11.84 -2.71 -15.17
N LEU A 355 -11.58 -3.71 -16.03
CA LEU A 355 -10.23 -4.25 -16.21
C LEU A 355 -9.48 -3.40 -17.23
N ASP A 356 -8.36 -2.79 -16.84
CA ASP A 356 -7.53 -2.00 -17.76
C ASP A 356 -6.58 -2.88 -18.61
N THR A 357 -5.79 -2.25 -19.48
CA THR A 357 -4.85 -2.94 -20.38
C THR A 357 -3.63 -3.53 -19.67
N GLU A 358 -3.32 -3.05 -18.46
CA GLU A 358 -2.24 -3.55 -17.61
C GLU A 358 -2.71 -4.68 -16.69
N GLY A 359 -4.00 -5.00 -16.73
CA GLY A 359 -4.63 -6.02 -15.91
C GLY A 359 -5.06 -5.55 -14.54
N ASN A 360 -5.10 -4.23 -14.26
CA ASN A 360 -5.61 -3.68 -13.01
C ASN A 360 -7.13 -3.62 -13.03
N LEU A 361 -7.75 -3.88 -11.87
CA LEU A 361 -9.17 -3.65 -11.65
C LEU A 361 -9.33 -2.23 -11.10
N ILE A 362 -10.01 -1.38 -11.87
CA ILE A 362 -10.35 -0.01 -11.47
C ILE A 362 -11.78 -0.02 -11.00
N ILE A 363 -12.00 0.14 -9.69
CA ILE A 363 -13.33 0.14 -9.08
C ILE A 363 -13.71 1.58 -8.72
N THR A 364 -14.88 2.01 -9.15
CA THR A 364 -15.41 3.34 -8.87
C THR A 364 -16.76 3.24 -8.15
N LEU A 365 -16.97 4.11 -7.18
CA LEU A 365 -18.29 4.32 -6.59
C LEU A 365 -19.19 4.99 -7.64
N THR A 366 -20.43 4.50 -7.81
CA THR A 366 -21.43 5.22 -8.60
C THR A 366 -22.19 6.16 -7.67
N ASP A 367 -22.36 7.42 -8.08
CA ASP A 367 -23.06 8.47 -7.28
C ASP A 367 -24.55 8.18 -6.98
N LYS A 368 -25.05 6.98 -7.30
CA LYS A 368 -26.48 6.63 -7.20
C LYS A 368 -26.87 5.82 -5.95
N ALA A 369 -25.97 5.56 -5.02
CA ALA A 369 -26.33 4.89 -3.76
C ALA A 369 -26.55 5.88 -2.61
N GLY A 370 -27.73 6.52 -2.60
CA GLY A 370 -28.42 6.89 -1.36
C GLY A 370 -27.94 8.13 -0.60
N ALA A 371 -28.12 9.32 -1.20
CA ALA A 371 -28.54 10.47 -0.41
C ALA A 371 -29.96 10.19 0.10
N LYS A 372 -30.09 9.53 1.25
CA LYS A 372 -31.28 9.70 2.08
C LYS A 372 -30.94 10.79 3.09
N GLN A 373 -31.64 11.92 2.93
CA GLN A 373 -31.74 13.00 3.90
C GLN A 373 -32.19 12.48 5.26
#